data_AF-A0A2M7KZD6-F1
#
_entry.id   AF-A0A2M7KZD6-F1
#
_cell.length_a   1.000
_cell.length_b   1.000
_cell.length_c   1.000
_cell.angle_alpha   90.00
_cell.angle_beta   90.00
_cell.angle_gamma   90.00
#
_symmetry.space_group_name_H-M   'P 1'
#
loop_
_entity.id
_entity.type
_entity.pdbx_description
1 polymer ?
#
loop_
_entity_poly.entity_id
_entity_poly.type
_entity_poly.pdbx_seq_one_letter_code
_entity_poly.pdbx_strand_id
1 'polypeptide(L)'
;LTTQVGLAQLLDGVVDCFGISTDPSVICGKPAELPLDYYYRVAHATQKPLLFTDVRWPAGATGDGKAQEEFVDVLSRRAYWLDPQAVIWPAYDPDAAKELGCEAYSLAAAKDAAPPKAWQDLAGWRTLPQRPQPGPPIVLAKAEEGF
;
A
#
# COMPACT_ATOMS: atom_id res chain seq x y z
N LEU A 1 -1.25 18.25 -3.63
CA LEU A 1 -0.29 17.23 -4.11
C LEU A 1 1.14 17.78 -4.26
N THR A 2 1.34 19.00 -4.77
CA THR A 2 2.68 19.65 -4.87
C THR A 2 3.39 19.84 -3.52
N THR A 3 2.63 20.03 -2.44
CA THR A 3 3.14 20.22 -1.07
C THR A 3 3.71 18.96 -0.42
N GLN A 4 3.20 17.77 -0.76
CA GLN A 4 3.66 16.51 -0.14
C GLN A 4 5.04 16.09 -0.65
N VAL A 5 5.33 16.32 -1.94
CA VAL A 5 6.65 16.01 -2.54
C VAL A 5 7.76 16.89 -1.95
N GLY A 6 7.48 18.18 -1.72
CA GLY A 6 8.45 19.10 -1.12
C GLY A 6 8.76 18.77 0.34
N LEU A 7 7.78 18.27 1.10
CA LEU A 7 7.95 17.88 2.51
C LEU A 7 8.81 16.63 2.67
N ALA A 8 8.64 15.62 1.81
CA ALA A 8 9.45 14.41 1.84
C ALA A 8 10.93 14.72 1.58
N GLN A 9 11.23 15.54 0.57
CA GLN A 9 12.60 15.96 0.25
C GLN A 9 13.25 16.76 1.39
N LEU A 10 12.48 17.62 2.06
CA LEU A 10 12.98 18.44 3.16
C LEU A 10 13.28 17.61 4.41
N LEU A 11 12.55 16.51 4.62
CA LEU A 11 12.70 15.62 5.78
C LEU A 11 13.73 14.51 5.56
N ASP A 12 14.16 14.26 4.32
CA ASP A 12 15.09 13.18 3.95
C ASP A 12 16.43 13.25 4.72
N GLY A 13 16.86 14.44 5.14
CA GLY A 13 18.09 14.61 5.93
C GLY A 13 17.96 14.27 7.42
N VAL A 14 16.74 14.17 7.96
CA VAL A 14 16.49 14.12 9.42
C VAL A 14 15.69 12.91 9.87
N VAL A 15 14.99 12.23 8.97
CA VAL A 15 14.21 11.03 9.29
C VAL A 15 14.94 9.75 8.86
N ASP A 16 14.67 8.67 9.59
CA ASP A 16 15.18 7.34 9.26
C ASP A 16 14.26 6.57 8.30
N CYS A 17 12.98 6.95 8.23
CA CYS A 17 11.97 6.31 7.38
C CYS A 17 10.76 7.22 7.15
N PHE A 18 9.94 6.88 6.15
CA PHE A 18 8.65 7.53 5.90
C PHE A 18 7.49 6.54 6.09
N GLY A 19 6.54 6.92 6.94
CA GLY A 19 5.27 6.21 7.12
C GLY A 19 4.20 6.68 6.14
N ILE A 20 3.51 5.74 5.49
CA ILE A 20 2.39 5.96 4.59
C ILE A 20 1.14 5.35 5.23
N SER A 21 0.16 6.19 5.50
CA SER A 21 -1.20 5.79 5.85
C SER A 21 -2.12 6.07 4.65
N THR A 22 -2.91 5.10 4.24
CA THR A 22 -3.67 5.16 2.98
C THR A 22 -4.99 4.42 3.05
N ASP A 23 -6.06 5.12 2.66
CA ASP A 23 -7.38 4.56 2.41
C ASP A 23 -7.86 5.06 1.03
N PRO A 24 -7.51 4.36 -0.07
CA PRO A 24 -7.84 4.85 -1.40
C PRO A 24 -9.33 4.70 -1.76
N SER A 25 -10.13 4.03 -0.93
CA SER A 25 -11.57 3.92 -1.15
C SER A 25 -12.29 5.27 -1.08
N VAL A 26 -11.65 6.29 -0.47
CA VAL A 26 -12.19 7.65 -0.41
C VAL A 26 -12.10 8.41 -1.73
N ILE A 27 -11.33 7.91 -2.71
CA ILE A 27 -11.11 8.53 -4.02
C ILE A 27 -11.37 7.58 -5.21
N CYS A 28 -11.42 6.28 -4.98
CA CYS A 28 -11.65 5.25 -5.99
C CYS A 28 -12.85 4.39 -5.60
N GLY A 29 -13.73 4.08 -6.56
CA GLY A 29 -14.90 3.22 -6.31
C GLY A 29 -14.54 1.74 -6.20
N LYS A 30 -13.43 1.33 -6.82
CA LYS A 30 -12.88 -0.04 -6.76
C LYS A 30 -11.34 -0.03 -6.76
N PRO A 31 -10.68 -1.07 -6.23
CA PRO A 31 -9.22 -1.11 -6.16
C PRO A 31 -8.52 -1.01 -7.52
N ALA A 32 -9.07 -1.63 -8.57
CA ALA A 32 -8.52 -1.53 -9.93
C ALA A 32 -8.44 -0.11 -10.49
N GLU A 33 -9.23 0.85 -9.99
CA GLU A 33 -9.19 2.26 -10.43
C GLU A 33 -8.02 3.04 -9.85
N LEU A 34 -7.35 2.50 -8.84
CA LEU A 34 -6.21 3.17 -8.23
C LEU A 34 -5.17 3.50 -9.31
N PRO A 35 -4.67 4.73 -9.44
CA PRO A 35 -3.64 5.06 -10.44
C PRO A 35 -2.37 4.24 -10.27
N LEU A 36 -1.75 3.79 -11.36
CA LEU A 36 -0.55 2.95 -11.32
C LEU A 36 0.60 3.58 -10.52
N ASP A 37 0.72 4.90 -10.58
CA ASP A 37 1.75 5.69 -9.91
C ASP A 37 1.37 6.16 -8.50
N TYR A 38 0.21 5.74 -7.97
CA TYR A 38 -0.34 6.25 -6.70
C TYR A 38 0.66 6.18 -5.54
N TYR A 39 1.33 5.05 -5.36
CA TYR A 39 2.36 4.89 -4.32
C TYR A 39 3.77 5.31 -4.78
N TYR A 40 4.01 5.28 -6.10
CA TYR A 40 5.31 5.62 -6.69
C TYR A 40 5.71 7.08 -6.45
N ARG A 41 4.74 8.00 -6.47
CA ARG A 41 4.99 9.44 -6.26
C ARG A 41 5.65 9.74 -4.92
N VAL A 42 5.29 9.00 -3.88
CA VAL A 42 5.91 9.15 -2.54
C VAL A 42 7.28 8.50 -2.52
N ALA A 43 7.41 7.29 -3.08
CA ALA A 43 8.68 6.58 -3.14
C ALA A 43 9.76 7.31 -3.95
N HIS A 44 9.39 8.04 -5.00
CA HIS A 44 10.34 8.83 -5.79
C HIS A 44 10.78 10.14 -5.12
N ALA A 45 10.12 10.55 -4.05
CA ALA A 45 10.43 11.79 -3.36
C ALA A 45 11.47 11.63 -2.23
N THR A 46 11.90 10.40 -1.93
CA THR A 46 12.81 10.07 -0.82
C THR A 46 13.69 8.87 -1.16
N GLN A 47 14.87 8.78 -0.55
CA GLN A 47 15.70 7.56 -0.57
C GLN A 47 15.58 6.74 0.72
N LYS A 48 14.75 7.19 1.67
CA LYS A 48 14.57 6.52 2.96
C LYS A 48 13.65 5.32 2.84
N PRO A 49 13.84 4.32 3.71
CA PRO A 49 12.93 3.20 3.81
C PRO A 49 11.47 3.63 4.02
N LEU A 50 10.55 2.97 3.32
CA LEU A 50 9.12 3.21 3.43
C LEU A 50 8.46 2.22 4.38
N LEU A 51 7.47 2.68 5.13
CA LEU A 51 6.60 1.88 5.98
C LEU A 51 5.16 2.17 5.57
N PHE A 52 4.40 1.15 5.20
CA PHE A 52 2.95 1.28 5.12
C PHE A 52 2.40 1.04 6.52
N THR A 53 2.05 2.12 7.23
CA THR A 53 1.71 2.10 8.65
C THR A 53 0.24 1.84 8.90
N ASP A 54 -0.60 2.16 7.91
CA ASP A 54 -2.04 1.93 7.95
C ASP A 54 -2.54 1.80 6.51
N VAL A 55 -2.71 0.58 6.04
CA VAL A 55 -3.39 0.28 4.78
C VAL A 55 -4.76 -0.27 5.09
N ARG A 56 -5.77 0.23 4.38
CA ARG A 56 -7.14 -0.23 4.59
C ARG A 56 -7.97 -0.10 3.31
N TRP A 57 -8.94 -1.00 3.21
CA TRP A 57 -10.02 -0.95 2.23
C TRP A 57 -11.28 -1.52 2.89
N PRO A 58 -12.48 -0.94 2.68
CA PRO A 58 -13.69 -1.45 3.29
C PRO A 58 -14.19 -2.71 2.57
N ALA A 59 -14.81 -3.66 3.27
CA ALA A 59 -15.38 -4.88 2.72
C ALA A 59 -16.46 -4.67 1.62
N GLY A 60 -16.91 -3.42 1.43
CA GLY A 60 -17.95 -3.04 0.49
C GLY A 60 -19.36 -3.24 1.07
N ALA A 61 -20.38 -2.80 0.33
CA ALA A 61 -21.78 -2.84 0.80
C ALA A 61 -22.31 -4.27 1.04
N THR A 62 -21.74 -5.27 0.37
CA THR A 62 -22.06 -6.69 0.50
C THR A 62 -21.40 -7.35 1.69
N GLY A 63 -20.35 -6.73 2.27
CA GLY A 63 -19.56 -7.29 3.38
C GLY A 63 -18.83 -8.60 3.04
N ASP A 64 -18.77 -8.97 1.76
CA ASP A 64 -18.19 -10.26 1.30
C ASP A 64 -16.67 -10.21 1.13
N GLY A 65 -16.04 -9.06 1.39
CA GLY A 65 -14.58 -8.91 1.43
C GLY A 65 -13.91 -8.94 0.06
N LYS A 66 -14.64 -9.11 -1.05
CA LYS A 66 -14.05 -9.19 -2.40
C LYS A 66 -13.25 -7.95 -2.78
N ALA A 67 -13.75 -6.78 -2.41
CA ALA A 67 -13.04 -5.54 -2.67
C ALA A 67 -11.75 -5.42 -1.84
N GLN A 68 -11.72 -6.00 -0.63
CA GLN A 68 -10.51 -6.08 0.19
C GLN A 68 -9.50 -7.06 -0.41
N GLU A 69 -9.95 -8.24 -0.86
CA GLU A 69 -9.10 -9.21 -1.55
C GLU A 69 -8.47 -8.62 -2.81
N GLU A 70 -9.28 -7.95 -3.65
CA GLU A 70 -8.80 -7.23 -4.83
C GLU A 70 -7.81 -6.13 -4.44
N PHE A 71 -8.10 -5.37 -3.37
CA PHE A 71 -7.19 -4.35 -2.89
C PHE A 71 -5.86 -4.93 -2.41
N VAL A 72 -5.86 -6.05 -1.68
CA VAL A 72 -4.63 -6.70 -1.26
C VAL A 72 -3.82 -7.13 -2.48
N ASP A 73 -4.44 -7.73 -3.50
CA ASP A 73 -3.74 -8.08 -4.75
C ASP A 73 -3.14 -6.84 -5.44
N VAL A 74 -3.92 -5.77 -5.59
CA VAL A 74 -3.46 -4.50 -6.17
C VAL A 74 -2.32 -3.87 -5.37
N LEU A 75 -2.50 -3.74 -4.06
CA LEU A 75 -1.50 -3.19 -3.13
C LEU A 75 -0.23 -3.99 -3.22
N SER A 76 -0.33 -5.32 -3.18
CA SER A 76 0.80 -6.22 -3.23
C SER A 76 1.63 -5.92 -4.49
N ARG A 77 1.04 -6.00 -5.68
CA ARG A 77 1.78 -5.83 -6.95
C ARG A 77 2.44 -4.47 -7.07
N ARG A 78 1.82 -3.44 -6.50
CA ARG A 78 2.30 -2.05 -6.58
C ARG A 78 3.34 -1.71 -5.52
N ALA A 79 3.20 -2.27 -4.32
CA ALA A 79 4.14 -2.05 -3.23
C ALA A 79 5.42 -2.90 -3.39
N TYR A 80 5.36 -4.02 -4.12
CA TYR A 80 6.51 -4.91 -4.34
C TYR A 80 7.78 -4.17 -4.77
N TRP A 81 7.67 -3.28 -5.77
CA TRP A 81 8.81 -2.54 -6.31
C TRP A 81 9.26 -1.36 -5.45
N LEU A 82 8.47 -0.98 -4.45
CA LEU A 82 8.79 0.10 -3.51
C LEU A 82 9.61 -0.38 -2.32
N ASP A 83 9.76 -1.70 -2.18
CA ASP A 83 10.51 -2.36 -1.12
C ASP A 83 10.20 -1.85 0.31
N PRO A 84 8.92 -1.82 0.72
CA PRO A 84 8.56 -1.32 2.04
C PRO A 84 9.12 -2.21 3.15
N GLN A 85 9.58 -1.58 4.23
CA GLN A 85 10.11 -2.23 5.44
C GLN A 85 9.02 -2.70 6.40
N ALA A 86 7.77 -2.26 6.21
CA ALA A 86 6.59 -2.85 6.84
C ALA A 86 5.34 -2.57 6.00
N VAL A 87 4.35 -3.45 6.09
CA VAL A 87 2.99 -3.22 5.62
C VAL A 87 2.04 -3.67 6.71
N ILE A 88 1.31 -2.73 7.29
CA ILE A 88 0.47 -2.92 8.47
C ILE A 88 -0.98 -2.64 8.08
N TRP A 89 -1.85 -3.61 8.34
CA TRP A 89 -3.30 -3.45 8.29
C TRP A 89 -3.81 -3.42 9.74
N PRO A 90 -4.07 -2.24 10.33
CA PRO A 90 -4.37 -2.14 11.77
C PRO A 90 -5.64 -2.89 12.18
N ALA A 91 -6.67 -2.82 11.35
CA ALA A 91 -7.93 -3.54 11.52
C ALA A 91 -7.83 -4.95 10.92
N TYR A 92 -6.81 -5.72 11.30
CA TYR A 92 -6.55 -7.01 10.65
C TYR A 92 -7.67 -8.02 10.92
N ASP A 93 -8.13 -8.11 12.17
CA ASP A 93 -9.20 -9.00 12.59
C ASP A 93 -10.39 -8.24 13.19
N PRO A 94 -11.54 -8.91 13.41
CA PRO A 94 -12.74 -8.24 13.88
C PRO A 94 -12.62 -7.60 15.27
N ASP A 95 -11.76 -8.13 16.16
CA ASP A 95 -11.56 -7.56 17.49
C ASP A 95 -10.77 -6.26 17.36
N ALA A 96 -9.68 -6.27 16.60
CA ALA A 96 -8.89 -5.07 16.30
C ALA A 96 -9.74 -4.00 15.58
N ALA A 97 -10.56 -4.42 14.61
CA ALA A 97 -11.44 -3.51 13.89
C ALA A 97 -12.50 -2.89 14.82
N LYS A 98 -13.03 -3.65 15.78
CA LYS A 98 -13.98 -3.17 16.78
C LYS A 98 -13.35 -2.19 17.77
N GLU A 99 -12.14 -2.47 18.25
CA GLU A 99 -11.40 -1.56 19.14
C GLU A 99 -11.13 -0.20 18.48
N LEU A 100 -10.92 -0.21 17.16
CA LEU A 100 -10.71 0.98 16.35
C LEU A 100 -12.01 1.63 15.85
N GLY A 101 -13.18 1.02 16.08
CA GLY A 101 -14.48 1.49 15.58
C GLY A 101 -14.58 1.51 14.05
N CYS A 102 -13.93 0.55 13.40
CA CYS A 102 -13.81 0.47 11.94
C CYS A 102 -14.09 -0.96 11.43
N GLU A 103 -15.14 -1.59 11.92
CA GLU A 103 -15.50 -3.00 11.67
C GLU A 103 -15.58 -3.35 10.18
N ALA A 104 -16.00 -2.40 9.34
CA ALA A 104 -16.04 -2.56 7.88
C ALA A 104 -14.67 -2.78 7.23
N TYR A 105 -13.57 -2.57 7.97
CA TYR A 105 -12.19 -2.69 7.49
C TYR A 105 -11.48 -3.95 7.99
N SER A 106 -12.16 -4.83 8.73
CA SER A 106 -11.59 -6.13 9.11
C SER A 106 -11.12 -6.87 7.87
N LEU A 107 -9.84 -7.24 7.80
CA LEU A 107 -9.31 -8.02 6.67
C LEU A 107 -9.64 -9.51 6.81
N ALA A 108 -9.60 -10.02 8.04
CA ALA A 108 -9.96 -11.39 8.37
C ALA A 108 -11.48 -11.49 8.60
N ALA A 109 -12.07 -12.57 8.10
CA ALA A 109 -13.50 -12.84 8.25
C ALA A 109 -13.91 -13.20 9.69
N ALA A 110 -12.97 -13.72 10.49
CA ALA A 110 -13.17 -14.07 11.88
C ALA A 110 -11.82 -14.00 12.62
N LYS A 111 -11.88 -14.00 13.95
CA LYS A 111 -10.69 -14.22 14.79
C LYS A 111 -10.05 -15.56 14.41
N ASP A 112 -8.74 -15.56 14.19
CA ASP A 112 -7.95 -16.71 13.73
C ASP A 112 -8.24 -17.22 12.30
N ALA A 113 -9.06 -16.52 11.51
CA ALA A 113 -9.22 -16.86 10.10
C ALA A 113 -7.91 -16.61 9.35
N ALA A 114 -7.59 -17.51 8.40
CA ALA A 114 -6.46 -17.30 7.52
C ALA A 114 -6.68 -16.00 6.71
N PRO A 115 -5.66 -15.13 6.58
CA PRO A 115 -5.79 -13.93 5.76
C PRO A 115 -5.89 -14.30 4.28
N PRO A 116 -6.32 -13.35 3.43
CA PRO A 116 -6.25 -13.52 1.98
C PRO A 116 -4.87 -14.00 1.53
N LYS A 117 -4.83 -14.94 0.58
CA LYS A 117 -3.56 -15.54 0.13
C LYS A 117 -2.53 -14.49 -0.29
N ALA A 118 -2.96 -13.45 -1.00
CA ALA A 118 -2.07 -12.37 -1.43
C ALA A 118 -1.43 -11.60 -0.24
N TRP A 119 -2.09 -11.55 0.92
CA TRP A 119 -1.52 -10.98 2.15
C TRP A 119 -0.45 -11.90 2.75
N GLN A 120 -0.67 -13.22 2.71
CA GLN A 120 0.33 -14.22 3.13
C GLN A 120 1.56 -14.17 2.23
N ASP A 121 1.33 -14.07 0.92
CA ASP A 121 2.39 -13.93 -0.07
C ASP A 121 3.21 -12.67 0.23
N LEU A 122 2.56 -11.54 0.52
CA LEU A 122 3.22 -10.28 0.87
C LEU A 122 4.17 -10.40 2.07
N ALA A 123 3.78 -11.16 3.11
CA ALA A 123 4.67 -11.47 4.23
C ALA A 123 5.87 -12.34 3.82
N GLY A 124 5.69 -13.24 2.85
CA GLY A 124 6.72 -14.14 2.32
C GLY A 124 7.69 -13.51 1.31
N TRP A 125 7.40 -12.33 0.75
CA TRP A 125 8.24 -11.72 -0.30
C TRP A 125 9.67 -11.41 0.12
N ARG A 126 9.91 -11.20 1.42
CA ARG A 126 11.25 -11.01 1.96
C ARG A 126 12.06 -12.30 2.09
N THR A 127 11.39 -13.45 2.04
CA THR A 127 12.02 -14.77 2.12
C THR A 127 12.27 -15.39 0.75
N LEU A 128 11.92 -14.70 -0.35
CA LEU A 128 12.23 -15.18 -1.69
C LEU A 128 13.76 -15.19 -1.89
N PRO A 129 14.36 -16.33 -2.25
CA PRO A 129 15.82 -16.50 -2.33
C PRO A 129 16.49 -15.64 -3.42
N GLN A 130 15.71 -15.01 -4.29
CA GLN A 130 16.18 -13.99 -5.21
C GLN A 130 15.23 -12.80 -5.15
N ARG A 131 15.62 -11.78 -4.39
CA ARG A 131 15.10 -10.43 -4.61
C ARG A 131 15.50 -10.06 -6.05
N PRO A 132 14.58 -9.71 -6.95
CA PRO A 132 14.96 -8.89 -8.09
C PRO A 132 15.65 -7.68 -7.49
N GLN A 133 16.90 -7.43 -7.88
CA GLN A 133 17.51 -6.12 -7.63
C GLN A 133 16.49 -5.07 -8.11
N PRO A 134 16.25 -3.97 -7.36
CA PRO A 134 15.42 -2.90 -7.87
C PRO A 134 15.89 -2.60 -9.29
N GLY A 135 14.99 -2.82 -10.25
CA GLY A 135 15.31 -2.59 -11.64
C GLY A 135 15.76 -1.13 -11.80
N PRO A 136 16.52 -0.81 -12.85
CA PRO A 136 16.80 0.60 -13.15
C PRO A 136 15.46 1.37 -13.13
N PRO A 137 15.45 2.60 -12.58
CA PRO A 137 14.22 3.38 -12.47
C PRO A 137 13.52 3.38 -13.82
N ILE A 138 12.21 3.08 -13.80
CA ILE A 138 11.39 3.17 -15.01
C ILE A 138 11.39 4.66 -15.38
N VAL A 139 12.23 5.02 -16.33
CA VAL A 139 12.18 6.32 -16.98
C VAL A 139 10.92 6.27 -17.84
N LEU A 140 9.82 6.77 -17.27
CA LEU A 140 8.70 7.22 -18.09
C LEU A 140 9.30 8.33 -18.97
N ALA A 141 9.60 7.99 -20.23
CA ALA A 141 10.08 8.95 -21.20
C ALA A 141 9.14 10.15 -21.12
N LYS A 142 9.71 11.35 -20.94
CA LYS A 142 8.98 12.60 -21.13
C LYS A 142 8.19 12.44 -22.42
N ALA A 143 6.87 12.60 -22.34
CA ALA A 143 6.11 12.93 -23.53
C ALA A 143 6.79 14.18 -24.10
N GLU A 144 7.47 14.01 -25.23
CA GLU A 144 8.12 15.10 -25.93
C GLU A 144 7.06 16.16 -26.22
N GLU A 145 7.34 17.38 -25.78
CA GLU A 145 6.64 18.56 -26.26
C GLU A 145 6.81 18.63 -27.77
N GLY A 146 5.71 18.51 -28.52
CA GLY A 146 5.72 18.71 -29.97
C GLY A 146 4.44 18.24 -30.64
N PHE A 147 3.42 19.11 -30.68
CA PHE A 147 2.89 19.75 -31.90
C PHE A 147 1.74 20.69 -31.53
#